data_AF-A0AAU0VW40-F1
#
_entry.id   AF-A0AAU0VW40-F1
#
_cell.length_a   1.000
_cell.length_b   1.000
_cell.length_c   1.000
_cell.angle_alpha   90.00
_cell.angle_beta   90.00
_cell.angle_gamma   90.00
#
_symmetry.space_group_name_H-M   'P 1'
#
loop_
_entity.id
_entity.type
_entity.pdbx_description
1 polymer ?
#
loop_
_entity_poly.entity_id
_entity_poly.type
_entity_poly.pdbx_seq_one_letter_code
_entity_poly.pdbx_strand_id
1 'polypeptide(L)'
;MVVVEGDAGGWHVDRGALTEVIRTRWADVEIDSSARSAARGLIWALDTENGPGEAHLHEDGTCLYLNVWEKDAIWLAIAFRRLTPIHLDLVFCDEGYTFDVRVPAGATEVELSALAAGGAHHL
;
A
#
# COMPACT_ATOMS: atom_id res chain seq x y z
N MET A 1 6.59 3.40 -1.01
CA MET A 1 5.83 3.12 -2.25
C MET A 1 5.70 1.60 -2.42
N VAL A 2 4.56 1.11 -2.88
CA VAL A 2 4.30 -0.30 -3.23
C VAL A 2 4.02 -0.37 -4.72
N VAL A 3 4.76 -1.18 -5.47
CA VAL A 3 4.63 -1.31 -6.93
C VAL A 3 4.39 -2.77 -7.30
N VAL A 4 3.58 -3.00 -8.32
CA VAL A 4 3.41 -4.32 -8.93
C VAL A 4 4.50 -4.55 -9.98
N GLU A 5 5.28 -5.62 -9.85
CA GLU A 5 6.24 -6.07 -10.88
C GLU A 5 5.67 -7.25 -11.68
N GLY A 6 5.82 -7.20 -13.02
CA GLY A 6 5.42 -8.27 -13.95
C GLY A 6 4.44 -7.83 -15.04
N ASP A 7 4.08 -8.76 -15.95
CA ASP A 7 2.97 -8.54 -16.90
C ASP A 7 1.65 -8.61 -16.13
N ALA A 8 1.18 -7.46 -15.68
CA ALA A 8 -0.07 -7.33 -14.95
C ALA A 8 -1.30 -7.63 -15.82
N GLY A 9 -1.17 -7.82 -17.14
CA GLY A 9 -2.30 -8.12 -18.02
C GLY A 9 -3.41 -7.07 -18.01
N GLY A 10 -3.07 -5.80 -17.72
CA GLY A 10 -4.04 -4.71 -17.53
C GLY A 10 -4.72 -4.69 -16.15
N TRP A 11 -4.24 -5.48 -15.20
CA TRP A 11 -4.71 -5.46 -13.82
C TRP A 11 -4.46 -4.09 -13.16
N HIS A 12 -5.43 -3.70 -12.34
CA HIS A 12 -5.40 -2.51 -11.50
C HIS A 12 -6.19 -2.82 -10.22
N VAL A 13 -5.79 -2.23 -9.10
CA VAL A 13 -6.58 -2.36 -7.88
C VAL A 13 -7.91 -1.61 -8.04
N ASP A 14 -9.00 -2.20 -7.56
CA ASP A 14 -10.26 -1.48 -7.44
C ASP A 14 -10.15 -0.43 -6.33
N ARG A 15 -10.40 0.84 -6.70
CA ARG A 15 -10.27 2.00 -5.80
C ARG A 15 -11.26 1.95 -4.64
N GLY A 16 -12.47 1.44 -4.90
CA GLY A 16 -13.52 1.30 -3.91
C GLY A 16 -13.18 0.20 -2.90
N ALA A 17 -12.76 -0.96 -3.38
CA ALA A 17 -12.35 -2.08 -2.54
C ALA A 17 -11.17 -1.70 -1.63
N LEU A 18 -10.15 -1.01 -2.17
CA LEU A 18 -9.03 -0.54 -1.35
C LEU A 18 -9.47 0.51 -0.32
N THR A 19 -10.36 1.43 -0.69
CA THR A 19 -10.94 2.40 0.25
C THR A 19 -11.70 1.72 1.38
N GLU A 20 -12.53 0.73 1.07
CA GLU A 20 -13.29 0.01 2.09
C GLU A 20 -12.38 -0.76 3.05
N VAL A 21 -11.30 -1.36 2.52
CA VAL A 21 -10.28 -1.99 3.38
C VAL A 21 -9.63 -0.95 4.29
N ILE A 22 -9.20 0.20 3.78
CA ILE A 22 -8.59 1.27 4.58
C ILE A 22 -9.56 1.74 5.69
N ARG A 23 -10.85 1.89 5.37
CA ARG A 23 -11.90 2.27 6.33
C ARG A 23 -12.11 1.27 7.47
N THR A 24 -11.81 -0.02 7.26
CA THR A 24 -11.88 -1.00 8.36
C THR A 24 -10.89 -0.70 9.49
N ARG A 25 -9.82 0.04 9.18
CA ARG A 25 -8.80 0.46 10.15
C ARG A 25 -8.93 1.92 10.57
N TRP A 26 -9.19 2.81 9.62
CA TRP A 26 -9.36 4.25 9.86
C TRP A 26 -10.73 4.70 9.35
N ALA A 27 -11.73 4.63 10.23
CA ALA A 27 -13.12 4.88 9.86
C ALA A 27 -13.36 6.32 9.34
N ASP A 28 -12.64 7.29 9.91
CA ASP A 28 -12.76 8.71 9.58
C ASP A 28 -11.77 9.18 8.49
N VAL A 29 -11.27 8.25 7.67
CA VAL A 29 -10.36 8.58 6.55
C VAL A 29 -11.01 9.59 5.60
N GLU A 30 -10.31 10.70 5.37
CA GLU A 30 -10.72 11.69 4.37
C GLU A 30 -10.22 11.25 2.98
N ILE A 31 -11.07 11.39 1.98
CA ILE A 31 -10.79 10.95 0.61
C ILE A 31 -10.79 12.17 -0.30
N ASP A 32 -9.64 12.45 -0.91
CA ASP A 32 -9.53 13.47 -1.95
C ASP A 32 -9.39 12.80 -3.33
N SER A 33 -10.42 13.02 -4.15
CA SER A 33 -10.45 12.60 -5.57
C SER A 33 -10.36 13.79 -6.53
N SER A 34 -10.24 15.02 -6.01
CA SER A 34 -10.12 16.26 -6.78
C SER A 34 -8.69 16.48 -7.27
N ALA A 35 -7.69 15.95 -6.56
CA ALA A 35 -6.27 16.03 -6.89
C ALA A 35 -5.82 15.10 -8.04
N ARG A 36 -6.66 14.91 -9.08
CA ARG A 36 -6.32 14.06 -10.24
C ARG A 36 -5.16 14.64 -11.02
N SER A 37 -4.00 14.03 -10.85
CA SER A 37 -2.83 14.16 -11.72
C SER A 37 -2.38 12.77 -12.15
N ALA A 38 -1.56 12.67 -13.20
CA ALA A 38 -1.06 11.37 -13.68
C ALA A 38 -0.44 10.52 -12.54
N ALA A 39 0.15 11.16 -11.52
CA ALA A 39 0.75 10.49 -10.37
C ALA A 39 -0.23 10.23 -9.20
N ARG A 40 -1.33 10.98 -9.10
CA ARG A 40 -2.26 10.94 -7.94
C ARG A 40 -3.69 10.72 -8.42
N GLY A 41 -4.12 9.46 -8.46
CA GLY A 41 -5.47 9.07 -8.85
C GLY A 41 -6.50 9.19 -7.71
N LEU A 42 -6.08 8.83 -6.49
CA LEU A 42 -6.91 8.89 -5.28
C LEU A 42 -6.02 9.06 -4.04
N ILE A 43 -6.37 9.97 -3.14
CA ILE A 43 -5.61 10.26 -1.92
C ILE A 43 -6.46 9.93 -0.69
N TRP A 44 -5.84 9.29 0.29
CA TRP A 44 -6.38 9.08 1.64
C TRP A 44 -5.54 9.86 2.64
N ALA A 45 -6.19 10.78 3.37
CA ALA A 45 -5.60 11.40 4.55
C ALA A 45 -6.03 10.62 5.80
N LEU A 46 -5.03 10.16 6.55
CA LEU A 46 -5.18 9.22 7.65
C LEU A 46 -4.84 9.94 8.94
N ASP A 47 -5.74 9.86 9.93
CA ASP A 47 -5.42 10.20 11.31
C ASP A 47 -5.12 8.88 12.04
N THR A 48 -3.84 8.59 12.27
CA THR A 48 -3.39 7.33 12.88
C THR A 48 -2.91 7.57 14.31
N GLU A 49 -2.84 6.50 15.10
CA GLU A 49 -2.26 6.55 16.45
C GLU A 49 -0.80 7.05 16.46
N ASN A 50 -0.09 6.89 15.35
CA ASN A 50 1.31 7.33 15.21
C ASN A 50 1.41 8.80 14.74
N GLY A 51 0.29 9.40 14.33
CA GLY A 51 0.20 10.76 13.81
C GLY A 51 -0.47 10.82 12.44
N PRO A 52 -0.63 12.03 11.87
CA PRO A 52 -1.22 12.19 10.55
C PRO A 52 -0.35 11.54 9.48
N GLY A 53 -0.99 10.97 8.46
CA GLY A 53 -0.32 10.34 7.33
C GLY A 53 -1.14 10.45 6.04
N GLU A 54 -0.49 10.24 4.90
CA GLU A 54 -1.11 10.28 3.58
C GLU A 54 -0.73 9.02 2.79
N ALA A 55 -1.71 8.42 2.13
CA ALA A 55 -1.48 7.41 1.10
C ALA A 55 -2.12 7.86 -0.21
N HIS A 56 -1.48 7.60 -1.34
CA HIS A 56 -2.11 7.86 -2.63
C HIS A 56 -1.90 6.73 -3.62
N LEU A 57 -2.98 6.39 -4.33
CA LEU A 57 -2.97 5.42 -5.40
C LEU A 57 -2.64 6.12 -6.72
N HIS A 58 -1.71 5.56 -7.47
CA HIS A 58 -1.42 5.97 -8.84
C HIS A 58 -2.68 5.85 -9.72
N GLU A 59 -2.77 6.63 -10.80
CA GLU A 59 -3.99 6.69 -11.61
C GLU A 59 -4.37 5.33 -12.21
N ASP A 60 -3.38 4.54 -12.63
CA ASP A 60 -3.58 3.20 -13.18
C ASP A 60 -3.84 2.12 -12.12
N GLY A 61 -3.83 2.46 -10.82
CA GLY A 61 -4.10 1.51 -9.74
C GLY A 61 -3.04 0.43 -9.51
N THR A 62 -1.84 0.58 -10.08
CA THR A 62 -0.74 -0.40 -9.96
C THR A 62 0.28 -0.05 -8.88
N CYS A 63 0.19 1.15 -8.32
CA CYS A 63 1.17 1.68 -7.38
C CYS A 63 0.51 2.45 -6.23
N LEU A 64 0.96 2.20 -5.00
CA LEU A 64 0.55 2.89 -3.79
C LEU A 64 1.72 3.66 -3.17
N TYR A 65 1.63 4.97 -3.15
CA TYR A 65 2.60 5.84 -2.49
C TYR A 65 2.18 6.08 -1.03
N LEU A 66 3.16 6.13 -0.15
CA LEU A 66 2.96 6.11 1.29
C LEU A 66 3.82 7.19 1.93
N ASN A 67 3.17 8.15 2.58
CA ASN A 67 3.78 9.16 3.45
C ASN A 67 3.14 9.00 4.83
N VAL A 68 3.46 7.90 5.49
CA VAL A 68 2.90 7.49 6.77
C VAL A 68 4.02 6.89 7.62
N TRP A 69 3.75 6.69 8.92
CA TRP A 69 4.67 5.97 9.79
C TRP A 69 4.83 4.50 9.37
N GLU A 70 6.00 3.93 9.62
CA GLU A 70 6.38 2.58 9.16
C GLU A 70 5.30 1.52 9.43
N LYS A 71 4.77 1.47 10.66
CA LYS A 71 3.74 0.51 11.07
C LYS A 71 2.47 0.62 10.21
N ASP A 72 2.10 1.84 9.83
CA ASP A 72 0.94 2.11 8.99
C ASP A 72 1.24 1.82 7.51
N ALA A 73 2.46 2.11 7.04
CA ALA A 73 2.93 1.82 5.69
C ALA A 73 2.90 0.32 5.41
N ILE A 74 3.39 -0.46 6.37
CA ILE A 74 3.37 -1.91 6.36
C ILE A 74 1.94 -2.44 6.27
N TRP A 75 1.03 -1.96 7.11
CA TRP A 75 -0.36 -2.42 7.08
C TRP A 75 -1.01 -2.11 5.73
N LEU A 76 -0.76 -0.93 5.18
CA LEU A 76 -1.24 -0.52 3.85
C LEU A 76 -0.68 -1.41 2.74
N ALA A 77 0.59 -1.81 2.81
CA ALA A 77 1.18 -2.75 1.86
C ALA A 77 0.51 -4.12 1.89
N ILE A 78 0.17 -4.62 3.09
CA ILE A 78 -0.59 -5.87 3.28
C ILE A 78 -2.00 -5.74 2.70
N ALA A 79 -2.69 -4.64 2.99
CA ALA A 79 -4.02 -4.37 2.46
C ALA A 79 -4.01 -4.35 0.92
N PHE A 80 -3.02 -3.69 0.32
CA PHE A 80 -2.82 -3.66 -1.13
C PHE A 80 -2.56 -5.07 -1.69
N ARG A 81 -1.65 -5.84 -1.07
CA ARG A 81 -1.32 -7.22 -1.48
C ARG A 81 -2.53 -8.14 -1.56
N ARG A 82 -3.47 -8.02 -0.63
CA ARG A 82 -4.69 -8.84 -0.58
C ARG A 82 -5.60 -8.61 -1.78
N LEU A 83 -5.52 -7.42 -2.40
CA LEU A 83 -6.29 -7.08 -3.58
C LEU A 83 -5.50 -7.32 -4.88
N THR A 84 -4.18 -7.46 -4.79
CA THR A 84 -3.30 -7.83 -5.91
C THR A 84 -3.43 -9.32 -6.23
N PRO A 85 -3.56 -9.71 -7.52
CA PRO A 85 -3.52 -11.08 -7.97
C PRO A 85 -2.35 -11.84 -7.39
N ILE A 86 -2.59 -13.10 -7.05
CA ILE A 86 -1.60 -13.91 -6.36
C ILE A 86 -0.33 -14.10 -7.19
N HIS A 87 -0.37 -14.04 -8.52
CA HIS A 87 0.78 -14.29 -9.40
C HIS A 87 1.64 -13.06 -9.68
N LEU A 88 1.25 -11.88 -9.17
CA LEU A 88 2.02 -10.65 -9.33
C LEU A 88 2.84 -10.39 -8.07
N ASP A 89 4.09 -9.98 -8.27
CA ASP A 89 4.98 -9.61 -7.18
C ASP A 89 4.72 -8.15 -6.77
N LEU A 90 4.84 -7.87 -5.48
CA LEU A 90 4.86 -6.50 -4.97
C LEU A 90 6.24 -6.14 -4.44
N VAL A 91 6.69 -4.95 -4.80
CA VAL A 91 7.90 -4.33 -4.27
C VAL A 91 7.50 -3.17 -3.36
N PHE A 92 7.87 -3.27 -2.09
CA PHE A 92 7.82 -2.14 -1.18
C PHE A 92 9.16 -1.40 -1.22
N CYS A 93 9.15 -0.18 -1.76
CA CYS A 93 10.29 0.74 -1.81
C CYS A 93 10.11 1.83 -0.76
N ASP A 94 11.05 1.97 0.18
CA ASP A 94 11.20 3.21 0.94
C ASP A 94 12.02 4.23 0.12
N GLU A 95 11.73 5.53 0.23
CA GLU A 95 12.38 6.59 -0.56
C GLU A 95 13.91 6.68 -0.30
N GLY A 96 14.45 5.92 0.66
CA GLY A 96 15.87 5.85 1.02
C GLY A 96 16.74 4.75 0.39
N TYR A 97 16.25 3.89 -0.51
CA TYR A 97 17.05 2.79 -1.11
C TYR A 97 17.77 1.92 -0.05
N THR A 98 17.05 1.25 0.86
CA THR A 98 17.73 0.30 1.76
C THR A 98 17.14 -1.10 1.76
N PHE A 99 15.83 -1.30 1.50
CA PHE A 99 15.28 -2.65 1.35
C PHE A 99 14.09 -2.68 0.41
N ASP A 100 14.19 -3.47 -0.67
CA ASP A 100 13.03 -3.92 -1.44
C ASP A 100 12.44 -5.13 -0.71
N VAL A 101 11.34 -4.94 0.03
CA VAL A 101 10.61 -6.10 0.57
C VAL A 101 9.77 -6.66 -0.57
N ARG A 102 10.26 -7.75 -1.17
CA ARG A 102 9.49 -8.55 -2.13
C ARG A 102 8.45 -9.36 -1.38
N VAL A 103 7.19 -9.10 -1.68
CA VAL A 103 6.09 -9.92 -1.20
C VAL A 103 5.75 -10.94 -2.29
N PRO A 104 6.12 -12.21 -2.13
CA PRO A 104 5.98 -13.19 -3.20
C PRO A 104 4.52 -13.49 -3.52
N ALA A 105 4.36 -14.09 -4.69
CA ALA A 105 3.14 -14.74 -5.09
C ALA A 105 2.62 -15.72 -4.02
N GLY A 106 1.45 -15.43 -3.43
CA GLY A 106 0.80 -16.33 -2.45
C GLY A 106 1.24 -16.20 -1.00
N ALA A 107 1.95 -15.13 -0.65
CA ALA A 107 2.25 -14.81 0.75
C ALA A 107 0.98 -14.78 1.61
N THR A 108 0.99 -15.55 2.69
CA THR A 108 -0.08 -15.60 3.68
C THR A 108 -0.11 -14.35 4.55
N GLU A 109 -1.24 -14.08 5.20
CA GLU A 109 -1.37 -12.97 6.16
C GLU A 109 -0.33 -13.04 7.29
N VAL A 110 0.05 -14.25 7.71
CA VAL A 110 1.07 -14.46 8.75
C VAL A 110 2.45 -14.11 8.22
N GLU A 111 2.81 -14.53 7.01
CA GLU A 111 4.10 -14.19 6.40
C GLU A 111 4.21 -12.68 6.13
N LEU A 112 3.11 -12.07 5.68
CA LEU A 112 2.98 -10.63 5.52
C LEU A 112 3.14 -9.88 6.84
N SER A 113 2.52 -10.37 7.91
CA SER A 113 2.63 -9.80 9.26
C SER A 113 4.00 -10.07 9.90
N ALA A 114 4.71 -11.10 9.48
CA ALA A 114 6.08 -11.39 9.93
C ALA A 114 7.10 -10.49 9.22
N LEU A 115 6.92 -10.25 7.91
CA LEU A 115 7.72 -9.27 7.15
C LEU A 115 7.54 -7.86 7.73
N ALA A 116 6.30 -7.51 8.06
CA ALA A 116 5.93 -6.33 8.82
C ALA A 116 6.67 -6.20 10.16
N ALA A 117 6.69 -7.26 10.97
CA ALA A 117 7.31 -7.23 12.30
C ALA A 117 8.85 -7.31 12.25
N GLY A 118 9.43 -7.95 11.22
CA GLY A 118 10.87 -8.13 11.05
C GLY A 118 11.61 -6.93 10.47
N GLY A 119 10.92 -6.09 9.67
CA GLY A 119 11.47 -4.82 9.17
C GLY A 119 11.77 -3.81 10.28
N ALA A 120 10.98 -3.82 11.35
CA ALA A 120 11.14 -2.93 12.51
C ALA A 120 12.40 -3.18 13.37
N HIS A 121 13.14 -4.28 13.12
CA HIS A 121 14.34 -4.65 13.88
C HIS A 121 15.66 -4.39 13.14
N HIS A 122 15.62 -3.93 11.88
CA HIS A 122 16.81 -3.66 11.08
C HIS A 122 16.90 -2.22 10.55
N LEU A 123 16.27 -1.28 11.27
CA LEU A 123 16.43 0.17 11.13
C LEU A 123 16.89 0.80 12.45
#